data_AF-A0A846N2H5-F1
#
_entry.id   AF-A0A846N2H5-F1
#
_cell.length_a   1.000
_cell.length_b   1.000
_cell.length_c   1.000
_cell.angle_alpha   90.00
_cell.angle_beta   90.00
_cell.angle_gamma   90.00
#
_symmetry.space_group_name_H-M   'P 1'
#
loop_
_entity.id
_entity.type
_entity.pdbx_description
1 polymer ?
#
loop_
_entity_poly.entity_id
_entity_poly.type
_entity_poly.pdbx_seq_one_letter_code
_entity_poly.pdbx_strand_id
1 'polypeptide(L)'
;MMRQILAAAVLFAVPALAQSQPVAQPAPEPANPVAEPTTLSPVTDPSITERPPVKPIKMKKIVLVGDSTTQPNSGWGGSFCALHVNMATACVNLGRGGRSTYSYRAEGAWDFALHEMEKGPYSETYVLIQFGHNDMPGKAGRSTNLETEFPANLRQYVLDARKVGAVPVLLTPLTIRSFSNGRLNHGLDPWAEKVRAVAKEMNVPLVDLYARSHAAVQGLGPVESLRLAEVAPPEDVHEAAKAGNSLPSSRIAKPVASKPIDPTGPQGSFSYGFDYTHVGRTGADYFSAIVADGLVRAVPALSRDILP
;
A
#
# COMPACT_ATOMS: atom_id res chain seq x y z
N MET A 1 8.45 13.46 67.49
CA MET A 1 9.87 13.18 67.77
C MET A 1 10.44 12.38 66.60
N MET A 2 11.65 12.75 66.19
CA MET A 2 12.35 12.34 64.96
C MET A 2 12.38 10.83 64.68
N ARG A 3 12.22 10.45 63.41
CA ARG A 3 12.86 9.26 62.85
C ARG A 3 13.91 9.73 61.83
N GLN A 4 15.16 9.67 62.25
CA GLN A 4 16.34 9.83 61.41
C GLN A 4 16.42 8.65 60.42
N ILE A 5 16.57 8.94 59.14
CA ILE A 5 17.08 7.98 58.16
C ILE A 5 18.44 8.54 57.71
N LEU A 6 19.50 7.81 58.06
CA LEU A 6 20.87 8.07 57.63
C LEU A 6 20.95 7.98 56.10
N ALA A 7 21.39 9.05 55.45
CA ALA A 7 21.86 9.01 54.07
C ALA A 7 23.34 8.61 54.09
N ALA A 8 23.66 7.40 53.61
CA ALA A 8 25.03 6.99 53.36
C ALA A 8 25.50 7.62 52.03
N ALA A 9 26.35 8.64 52.11
CA ALA A 9 27.03 9.19 50.95
C ALA A 9 28.20 8.27 50.56
N VAL A 10 28.07 7.60 49.42
CA VAL A 10 29.17 6.85 48.80
C VAL A 10 29.98 7.84 47.95
N LEU A 11 31.13 8.29 48.48
CA LEU A 11 32.16 8.96 47.67
C LEU A 11 32.80 7.92 46.73
N PHE A 12 32.59 8.08 45.42
CA PHE A 12 33.45 7.42 44.44
C PHE A 12 34.69 8.29 44.20
N ALA A 13 35.86 7.79 44.63
CA ALA A 13 37.14 8.34 44.23
C ALA A 13 37.37 8.04 42.74
N VAL A 14 37.63 9.08 41.95
CA VAL A 14 38.06 8.93 40.54
C VAL A 14 39.55 8.59 40.55
N PRO A 15 39.99 7.42 40.06
CA PRO A 15 41.41 7.13 39.96
C PRO A 15 42.03 7.91 38.79
N ALA A 16 43.20 8.46 39.02
CA ALA A 16 44.01 9.13 38.01
C ALA A 16 44.37 8.13 36.88
N LEU A 17 44.19 8.55 35.63
CA LEU A 17 44.58 7.80 34.44
C LEU A 17 46.11 7.63 34.41
N ALA A 18 46.58 6.41 34.67
CA ALA A 18 47.95 6.02 34.34
C ALA A 18 48.09 5.97 32.81
N GLN A 19 49.04 6.73 32.27
CA GLN A 19 49.41 6.66 30.86
C GLN A 19 50.03 5.28 30.59
N SER A 20 49.32 4.42 29.87
CA SER A 20 49.85 3.14 29.39
C SER A 20 50.91 3.38 28.32
N GLN A 21 52.12 2.86 28.53
CA GLN A 21 53.13 2.82 27.48
C GLN A 21 52.67 1.95 26.29
N PRO A 22 53.04 2.29 25.05
CA PRO A 22 52.67 1.50 23.89
C PRO A 22 53.36 0.14 23.96
N VAL A 23 52.57 -0.92 24.01
CA VAL A 23 53.03 -2.30 23.78
C VAL A 23 53.45 -2.39 22.32
N ALA A 24 54.73 -2.67 22.07
CA ALA A 24 55.22 -2.94 20.72
C ALA A 24 54.47 -4.16 20.15
N GLN A 25 53.78 -3.97 19.02
CA GLN A 25 53.16 -5.08 18.29
C GLN A 25 54.28 -6.01 17.77
N PRO A 26 54.15 -7.34 17.92
CA PRO A 26 55.05 -8.26 17.25
C PRO A 26 54.94 -8.08 15.73
N ALA A 27 56.07 -8.21 15.03
CA ALA A 27 56.11 -8.12 13.58
C ALA A 27 55.09 -9.06 12.94
N PRO A 28 54.39 -8.66 11.87
CA PRO A 28 53.44 -9.52 11.19
C PRO A 28 54.15 -10.79 10.70
N GLU A 29 53.59 -11.94 11.05
CA GLU A 29 54.02 -13.24 10.55
C GLU A 29 53.94 -13.22 9.02
N PRO A 30 54.93 -13.77 8.28
CA PRO A 30 54.89 -13.77 6.82
C PRO A 30 53.61 -14.44 6.36
N ALA A 31 52.83 -13.73 5.55
CA ALA A 31 51.58 -14.24 5.00
C ALA A 31 51.86 -15.56 4.28
N ASN A 32 51.20 -16.64 4.71
CA ASN A 32 51.14 -17.86 3.92
C ASN A 32 50.64 -17.49 2.52
N PRO A 33 51.30 -17.94 1.44
CA PRO A 33 50.83 -17.65 0.09
C PRO A 33 49.40 -18.18 -0.03
N VAL A 34 48.46 -17.26 -0.26
CA VAL A 34 47.08 -17.60 -0.62
C VAL A 34 47.19 -18.43 -1.89
N ALA A 35 46.84 -19.71 -1.82
CA ALA A 35 46.79 -20.56 -3.00
C ALA A 35 45.92 -19.87 -4.05
N GLU A 36 46.43 -19.73 -5.27
CA GLU A 36 45.65 -19.24 -6.41
C GLU A 36 44.32 -20.01 -6.48
N PRO A 37 43.20 -19.36 -6.84
CA PRO A 37 41.91 -20.02 -6.90
C PRO A 37 42.06 -21.22 -7.83
N THR A 38 41.96 -22.42 -7.25
CA THR A 38 42.06 -23.68 -7.99
C THR A 38 41.03 -23.60 -9.10
N THR A 39 41.47 -23.67 -10.35
CA THR A 39 40.57 -23.70 -11.49
C THR A 39 39.65 -24.89 -11.32
N LEU A 40 38.36 -24.63 -11.08
CA LEU A 40 37.36 -25.68 -10.98
C LEU A 40 37.40 -26.46 -12.28
N SER A 41 37.64 -27.78 -12.18
CA SER A 41 37.62 -28.64 -13.37
C SER A 41 36.26 -28.50 -14.07
N PRO A 42 36.23 -28.41 -15.41
CA PRO A 42 34.97 -28.26 -16.13
C PRO A 42 34.06 -29.45 -15.83
N VAL A 43 32.78 -29.16 -15.57
CA VAL A 43 31.78 -30.18 -15.33
C VAL A 43 31.56 -30.95 -16.63
N THR A 44 31.92 -32.23 -16.65
CA THR A 44 31.85 -33.09 -17.84
C THR A 44 30.65 -34.04 -17.85
N ASP A 45 29.86 -34.07 -16.77
CA ASP A 45 28.67 -34.92 -16.65
C ASP A 45 27.65 -34.55 -17.75
N PRO A 46 27.31 -35.48 -18.68
CA PRO A 46 26.33 -35.26 -19.72
C PRO A 46 24.96 -34.82 -19.20
N SER A 47 24.57 -35.23 -17.99
CA SER A 47 23.32 -34.76 -17.36
C SER A 47 23.33 -33.25 -17.01
N ILE A 48 24.51 -32.62 -17.09
CA ILE A 48 24.75 -31.20 -16.88
C ILE A 48 25.07 -30.50 -18.20
N THR A 49 25.94 -31.09 -19.04
CA THR A 49 26.38 -30.49 -20.32
C THR A 49 25.37 -30.63 -21.45
N GLU A 50 24.48 -31.63 -21.39
CA GLU A 50 23.44 -31.90 -22.40
C GLU A 50 22.03 -31.53 -21.90
N ARG A 51 21.92 -30.67 -20.87
CA ARG A 51 20.61 -30.23 -20.39
C ARG A 51 19.81 -29.56 -21.52
N PRO A 52 18.50 -29.83 -21.60
CA PRO A 52 17.67 -29.17 -22.58
C PRO A 52 17.72 -27.65 -22.36
N PRO A 53 17.61 -26.85 -23.44
CA PRO A 53 17.61 -25.40 -23.33
C PRO A 53 16.58 -24.91 -22.31
N VAL A 54 17.01 -24.10 -21.35
CA VAL A 54 16.11 -23.50 -20.36
C VAL A 54 15.26 -22.44 -21.04
N LYS A 55 13.94 -22.48 -20.82
CA LYS A 55 13.03 -21.42 -21.28
C LYS A 55 13.12 -20.23 -20.31
N PRO A 56 13.59 -19.05 -20.75
CA PRO A 56 13.67 -17.89 -19.89
C PRO A 56 12.27 -17.46 -19.40
N ILE A 57 12.19 -17.07 -18.13
CA ILE A 57 10.95 -16.54 -17.55
C ILE A 57 10.74 -15.11 -18.07
N LYS A 58 9.50 -14.81 -18.48
CA LYS A 58 9.08 -13.45 -18.81
C LYS A 58 8.27 -12.90 -17.65
N MET A 59 8.90 -12.07 -16.84
CA MET A 59 8.25 -11.45 -15.69
C MET A 59 7.44 -10.23 -16.13
N LYS A 60 6.24 -10.05 -15.58
CA LYS A 60 5.49 -8.79 -15.67
C LYS A 60 5.62 -8.01 -14.37
N LYS A 61 5.19 -6.75 -14.37
CA LYS A 61 5.10 -5.92 -13.16
C LYS A 61 3.74 -5.25 -13.08
N ILE A 62 3.21 -5.15 -11.86
CA ILE A 62 2.03 -4.36 -11.53
C ILE A 62 2.42 -3.33 -10.47
N VAL A 63 2.18 -2.06 -10.76
CA VAL A 63 2.35 -0.94 -9.83
C VAL A 63 0.97 -0.46 -9.39
N LEU A 64 0.72 -0.39 -8.08
CA LEU A 64 -0.53 0.13 -7.52
C LEU A 64 -0.33 1.58 -7.08
N VAL A 65 -1.19 2.48 -7.55
CA VAL A 65 -1.18 3.91 -7.22
C VAL A 65 -2.56 4.29 -6.71
N GLY A 66 -2.61 5.02 -5.59
CA GLY A 66 -3.88 5.47 -5.04
C GLY A 66 -3.76 6.06 -3.65
N ASP A 67 -4.90 6.11 -2.96
CA ASP A 67 -5.02 6.69 -1.63
C ASP A 67 -4.93 5.63 -0.50
N SER A 68 -5.50 5.94 0.68
CA SER A 68 -5.48 5.05 1.83
C SER A 68 -6.27 3.75 1.61
N THR A 69 -7.18 3.70 0.65
CA THR A 69 -7.90 2.47 0.31
C THR A 69 -7.11 1.53 -0.60
N THR A 70 -5.98 1.99 -1.16
CA THR A 70 -5.02 1.17 -1.89
C THR A 70 -3.78 0.83 -1.04
N GLN A 71 -3.40 1.69 -0.08
CA GLN A 71 -2.12 1.60 0.64
C GLN A 71 -1.90 0.24 1.37
N PRO A 72 -0.64 -0.20 1.56
CA PRO A 72 -0.31 -1.53 2.09
C PRO A 72 -0.97 -1.91 3.43
N ASN A 73 -1.22 -0.95 4.33
CA ASN A 73 -1.60 -1.22 5.72
C ASN A 73 -3.03 -0.78 6.10
N SER A 74 -3.88 -0.48 5.12
CA SER A 74 -5.23 0.09 5.33
C SER A 74 -6.18 -0.13 4.15
N GLY A 75 -5.64 -0.64 3.03
CA GLY A 75 -6.31 -0.76 1.76
C GLY A 75 -6.19 -2.16 1.16
N TRP A 76 -6.89 -2.38 0.06
CA TRP A 76 -6.94 -3.69 -0.63
C TRP A 76 -5.61 -4.06 -1.30
N GLY A 77 -4.75 -3.09 -1.62
CA GLY A 77 -3.58 -3.31 -2.48
C GLY A 77 -2.54 -4.27 -1.90
N GLY A 78 -2.34 -4.27 -0.58
CA GLY A 78 -1.44 -5.21 0.10
C GLY A 78 -1.90 -6.67 -0.09
N SER A 79 -3.18 -6.92 0.18
CA SER A 79 -3.79 -8.24 -0.03
C SER A 79 -3.83 -8.64 -1.50
N PHE A 80 -4.06 -7.70 -2.42
CA PHE A 80 -3.97 -7.95 -3.86
C PHE A 80 -2.60 -8.50 -4.26
N CYS A 81 -1.53 -7.80 -3.90
CA CYS A 81 -0.17 -8.27 -4.20
C CYS A 81 0.13 -9.63 -3.54
N ALA A 82 -0.32 -9.85 -2.31
CA ALA A 82 0.03 -11.03 -1.53
C ALA A 82 -0.77 -12.30 -1.91
N LEU A 83 -2.05 -12.14 -2.26
CA LEU A 83 -2.97 -13.27 -2.44
C LEU A 83 -3.34 -13.55 -3.89
N HIS A 84 -3.29 -12.51 -4.74
CA HIS A 84 -3.87 -12.58 -6.09
C HIS A 84 -2.82 -12.48 -7.20
N VAL A 85 -1.57 -12.10 -6.91
CA VAL A 85 -0.49 -12.02 -7.91
C VAL A 85 0.40 -13.26 -7.80
N ASN A 86 0.60 -13.96 -8.92
CA ASN A 86 1.41 -15.17 -8.93
C ASN A 86 2.92 -14.91 -9.13
N MET A 87 3.70 -15.99 -9.10
CA MET A 87 5.17 -15.95 -9.19
C MET A 87 5.75 -15.37 -10.50
N ALA A 88 4.95 -15.18 -11.55
CA ALA A 88 5.40 -14.63 -12.84
C ALA A 88 5.23 -13.10 -12.94
N THR A 89 4.70 -12.46 -11.89
CA THR A 89 4.45 -11.02 -11.87
C THR A 89 4.93 -10.41 -10.56
N ALA A 90 5.75 -9.36 -10.64
CA ALA A 90 6.09 -8.53 -9.49
C ALA A 90 4.94 -7.56 -9.18
N CYS A 91 4.67 -7.31 -7.89
CA CYS A 91 3.64 -6.37 -7.46
C CYS A 91 4.24 -5.36 -6.49
N VAL A 92 4.13 -4.06 -6.81
CA VAL A 92 4.62 -2.97 -5.98
C VAL A 92 3.44 -2.07 -5.61
N ASN A 93 3.17 -1.93 -4.31
CA ASN A 93 2.09 -1.07 -3.83
C ASN A 93 2.63 0.28 -3.37
N LEU A 94 2.31 1.33 -4.14
CA LEU A 94 2.67 2.72 -3.87
C LEU A 94 1.45 3.55 -3.44
N GLY A 95 0.35 2.93 -2.99
CA GLY A 95 -0.78 3.65 -2.42
C GLY A 95 -0.35 4.50 -1.21
N ARG A 96 -0.81 5.76 -1.14
CA ARG A 96 -0.42 6.70 -0.08
C ARG A 96 -1.63 7.31 0.60
N GLY A 97 -1.73 7.06 1.90
CA GLY A 97 -2.83 7.52 2.72
C GLY A 97 -3.05 9.02 2.65
N GLY A 98 -4.32 9.40 2.53
CA GLY A 98 -4.74 10.79 2.50
C GLY A 98 -4.43 11.52 1.19
N ARG A 99 -3.90 10.89 0.14
CA ARG A 99 -3.61 11.58 -1.13
C ARG A 99 -4.83 11.61 -2.04
N SER A 100 -4.91 12.67 -2.85
CA SER A 100 -5.87 12.89 -3.93
C SER A 100 -5.17 12.80 -5.29
N THR A 101 -5.94 12.89 -6.38
CA THR A 101 -5.35 12.94 -7.73
C THR A 101 -4.33 14.06 -7.89
N TYR A 102 -4.56 15.21 -7.24
CA TYR A 102 -3.64 16.35 -7.21
C TYR A 102 -2.46 16.12 -6.27
N SER A 103 -2.73 15.87 -4.98
CA SER A 103 -1.68 15.91 -3.95
C SER A 103 -0.64 14.79 -4.11
N TYR A 104 -1.01 13.64 -4.67
CA TYR A 104 -0.06 12.57 -4.99
C TYR A 104 0.98 13.00 -6.05
N ARG A 105 0.59 13.83 -7.03
CA ARG A 105 1.52 14.41 -8.02
C ARG A 105 2.31 15.56 -7.40
N ALA A 106 1.63 16.45 -6.69
CA ALA A 106 2.22 17.65 -6.12
C ALA A 106 3.36 17.35 -5.13
N GLU A 107 3.29 16.22 -4.42
CA GLU A 107 4.34 15.80 -3.48
C GLU A 107 5.47 14.97 -4.10
N GLY A 108 5.47 14.76 -5.42
CA GLY A 108 6.48 13.96 -6.13
C GLY A 108 6.31 12.45 -6.03
N ALA A 109 5.26 11.94 -5.37
CA ALA A 109 5.02 10.50 -5.29
C ALA A 109 4.71 9.87 -6.67
N TRP A 110 4.17 10.66 -7.59
CA TRP A 110 3.98 10.23 -8.98
C TRP A 110 5.29 9.99 -9.71
N ASP A 111 6.31 10.80 -9.46
CA ASP A 111 7.61 10.64 -10.12
C ASP A 111 8.26 9.31 -9.71
N PHE A 112 8.20 8.93 -8.44
CA PHE A 112 8.65 7.61 -7.99
C PHE A 112 7.86 6.47 -8.65
N ALA A 113 6.54 6.63 -8.77
CA ALA A 113 5.73 5.62 -9.45
C ALA A 113 6.10 5.48 -10.93
N LEU A 114 6.40 6.57 -11.63
CA LEU A 114 6.87 6.54 -13.01
C LEU A 114 8.20 5.81 -13.16
N HIS A 115 9.16 6.01 -12.24
CA HIS A 115 10.41 5.24 -12.23
C HIS A 115 10.15 3.75 -12.01
N GLU A 116 9.24 3.39 -11.09
CA GLU A 116 8.85 2.00 -10.87
C GLU A 116 8.14 1.37 -12.08
N MET A 117 7.57 2.18 -12.97
CA MET A 117 6.88 1.75 -14.19
C MET A 117 7.81 1.50 -15.37
N GLU A 118 9.04 2.02 -15.34
CA GLU A 118 10.01 1.80 -16.41
C GLU A 118 10.21 0.30 -16.65
N LYS A 119 10.24 -0.08 -17.94
CA LYS A 119 10.16 -1.49 -18.36
C LYS A 119 11.23 -2.38 -17.72
N GLY A 120 12.47 -1.89 -17.58
CA GLY A 120 13.57 -2.64 -16.97
C GLY A 120 13.66 -4.08 -17.51
N PRO A 121 13.74 -5.10 -16.64
CA PRO A 121 13.77 -6.51 -17.05
C PRO A 121 12.39 -7.12 -17.34
N TYR A 122 11.30 -6.37 -17.16
CA TYR A 122 9.94 -6.88 -17.27
C TYR A 122 9.46 -6.85 -18.73
N SER A 123 8.69 -7.86 -19.14
CA SER A 123 8.12 -7.90 -20.48
C SER A 123 7.04 -6.84 -20.69
N GLU A 124 6.29 -6.53 -19.62
CA GLU A 124 5.19 -5.56 -19.58
C GLU A 124 5.03 -5.03 -18.15
N THR A 125 4.74 -3.74 -18.01
CA THR A 125 4.40 -3.12 -16.73
C THR A 125 3.00 -2.53 -16.80
N TYR A 126 2.15 -2.86 -15.83
CA TYR A 126 0.81 -2.30 -15.66
C TYR A 126 0.81 -1.34 -14.48
N VAL A 127 -0.02 -0.29 -14.55
CA VAL A 127 -0.32 0.55 -13.39
C VAL A 127 -1.82 0.56 -13.13
N LEU A 128 -2.21 0.22 -11.90
CA LEU A 128 -3.57 0.31 -11.41
C LEU A 128 -3.71 1.62 -10.63
N ILE A 129 -4.58 2.52 -11.10
CA ILE A 129 -4.73 3.87 -10.56
C ILE A 129 -6.12 4.01 -9.93
N GLN A 130 -6.18 4.28 -8.62
CA GLN A 130 -7.43 4.42 -7.87
C GLN A 130 -7.42 5.66 -6.95
N PHE A 131 -8.30 6.63 -7.23
CA PHE A 131 -8.47 7.84 -6.42
C PHE A 131 -9.96 8.23 -6.30
N GLY A 132 -10.24 9.17 -5.40
CA GLY A 132 -11.57 9.77 -5.24
C GLY A 132 -11.87 10.21 -3.80
N HIS A 133 -11.40 9.47 -2.79
CA HIS A 133 -11.79 9.75 -1.40
C HIS A 133 -11.30 11.11 -0.88
N ASN A 134 -10.08 11.50 -1.27
CA ASN A 134 -9.47 12.75 -0.83
C ASN A 134 -9.67 13.90 -1.82
N ASP A 135 -10.22 13.60 -3.00
CA ASP A 135 -10.64 14.57 -4.00
C ASP A 135 -11.97 15.22 -3.63
N MET A 136 -12.78 14.56 -2.78
CA MET A 136 -14.03 15.11 -2.24
C MET A 136 -13.83 16.45 -1.50
N PRO A 137 -14.84 17.33 -1.48
CA PRO A 137 -14.81 18.58 -0.72
C PRO A 137 -14.52 18.38 0.77
N GLY A 138 -13.98 19.42 1.41
CA GLY A 138 -13.69 19.42 2.85
C GLY A 138 -12.38 18.74 3.24
N LYS A 139 -11.52 18.42 2.28
CA LYS A 139 -10.17 17.87 2.49
C LYS A 139 -9.13 18.97 2.22
N ALA A 140 -8.78 19.73 3.25
CA ALA A 140 -7.85 20.86 3.13
C ALA A 140 -6.53 20.45 2.44
N GLY A 141 -6.12 21.24 1.44
CA GLY A 141 -4.92 21.01 0.63
C GLY A 141 -4.98 19.80 -0.32
N ARG A 142 -6.14 19.15 -0.44
CA ARG A 142 -6.26 17.87 -1.16
C ARG A 142 -7.49 17.75 -2.06
N SER A 143 -8.60 18.41 -1.69
CA SER A 143 -9.83 18.41 -2.51
C SER A 143 -9.52 18.89 -3.91
N THR A 144 -10.14 18.29 -4.92
CA THR A 144 -10.01 18.73 -6.30
C THR A 144 -11.36 19.14 -6.86
N ASN A 145 -11.37 20.04 -7.84
CA ASN A 145 -12.60 20.36 -8.54
C ASN A 145 -13.06 19.14 -9.37
N LEU A 146 -14.27 18.63 -9.11
CA LEU A 146 -14.80 17.43 -9.76
C LEU A 146 -14.95 17.57 -11.28
N GLU A 147 -15.23 18.77 -11.78
CA GLU A 147 -15.47 19.03 -13.19
C GLU A 147 -14.18 19.34 -13.95
N THR A 148 -13.31 20.16 -13.38
CA THR A 148 -12.16 20.72 -14.09
C THR A 148 -10.84 20.05 -13.75
N GLU A 149 -10.65 19.59 -12.51
CA GLU A 149 -9.33 19.18 -12.00
C GLU A 149 -9.22 17.66 -11.85
N PHE A 150 -10.17 17.01 -11.19
CA PHE A 150 -10.19 15.56 -10.99
C PHE A 150 -10.03 14.78 -12.32
N PRO A 151 -10.88 14.98 -13.34
CA PRO A 151 -10.73 14.28 -14.61
C PRO A 151 -9.47 14.70 -15.38
N ALA A 152 -9.02 15.96 -15.27
CA ALA A 152 -7.78 16.41 -15.91
C ALA A 152 -6.56 15.70 -15.32
N ASN A 153 -6.49 15.56 -14.00
CA ASN A 153 -5.43 14.81 -13.32
C ASN A 153 -5.44 13.33 -13.74
N LEU A 154 -6.62 12.67 -13.77
CA LEU A 154 -6.73 11.28 -14.23
C LEU A 154 -6.22 11.11 -15.66
N ARG A 155 -6.55 12.03 -16.58
CA ARG A 155 -6.00 12.01 -17.93
C ARG A 155 -4.48 12.11 -17.92
N GLN A 156 -3.92 12.99 -17.09
CA GLN A 156 -2.48 13.17 -16.98
C GLN A 156 -1.78 11.89 -16.48
N TYR A 157 -2.32 11.19 -15.48
CA TYR A 157 -1.78 9.90 -15.05
C TYR A 157 -1.72 8.87 -16.18
N VAL A 158 -2.79 8.79 -16.99
CA VAL A 158 -2.85 7.88 -18.14
C VAL A 158 -1.80 8.25 -19.20
N LEU A 159 -1.67 9.54 -19.52
CA LEU A 159 -0.69 10.03 -20.49
C LEU A 159 0.75 9.74 -20.03
N ASP A 160 1.05 10.05 -18.77
CA ASP A 160 2.38 9.87 -18.19
C ASP A 160 2.75 8.38 -18.12
N ALA A 161 1.84 7.50 -17.69
CA ALA A 161 2.06 6.06 -17.65
C ALA A 161 2.36 5.49 -19.05
N ARG A 162 1.60 5.90 -20.06
CA ARG A 162 1.83 5.50 -21.46
C ARG A 162 3.19 6.00 -21.96
N LYS A 163 3.60 7.20 -21.58
CA LYS A 163 4.88 7.80 -21.98
C LYS A 163 6.09 6.99 -21.53
N VAL A 164 6.02 6.36 -20.34
CA VAL A 164 7.08 5.46 -19.83
C VAL A 164 6.89 4.00 -20.26
N GLY A 165 5.92 3.72 -21.14
CA GLY A 165 5.65 2.39 -21.70
C GLY A 165 4.83 1.47 -20.81
N ALA A 166 4.21 1.98 -19.73
CA ALA A 166 3.30 1.21 -18.90
C ALA A 166 1.88 1.20 -19.47
N VAL A 167 1.13 0.14 -19.14
CA VAL A 167 -0.29 -0.03 -19.49
C VAL A 167 -1.15 0.46 -18.31
N PRO A 168 -1.80 1.63 -18.41
CA PRO A 168 -2.67 2.10 -17.34
C PRO A 168 -3.96 1.30 -17.28
N VAL A 169 -4.48 1.13 -16.07
CA VAL A 169 -5.80 0.58 -15.74
C VAL A 169 -6.42 1.52 -14.70
N LEU A 170 -7.59 2.06 -15.01
CA LEU A 170 -8.30 2.92 -14.06
C LEU A 170 -9.21 2.08 -13.16
N LEU A 171 -9.30 2.47 -11.90
CA LEU A 171 -10.24 1.93 -10.94
C LEU A 171 -11.09 3.07 -10.39
N THR A 172 -12.41 2.90 -10.40
CA THR A 172 -13.32 3.75 -9.63
C THR A 172 -13.01 3.61 -8.12
N PRO A 173 -13.28 4.62 -7.28
CA PRO A 173 -12.96 4.54 -5.85
C PRO A 173 -13.70 3.41 -5.13
N LEU A 174 -13.12 2.90 -4.04
CA LEU A 174 -13.77 1.92 -3.18
C LEU A 174 -15.01 2.53 -2.49
N THR A 175 -16.07 1.75 -2.28
CA THR A 175 -17.27 2.26 -1.60
C THR A 175 -17.01 2.64 -0.14
N ILE A 176 -17.72 3.65 0.36
CA ILE A 176 -17.77 3.99 1.79
C ILE A 176 -18.90 3.17 2.42
N ARG A 177 -18.58 2.46 3.51
CA ARG A 177 -19.50 1.54 4.21
C ARG A 177 -20.49 2.26 5.14
N SER A 178 -21.11 3.33 4.66
CA SER A 178 -22.05 4.15 5.45
C SER A 178 -23.50 3.93 5.03
N PHE A 179 -24.39 3.72 6.00
CA PHE A 179 -25.78 3.33 5.75
C PHE A 179 -26.78 4.33 6.32
N SER A 180 -27.93 4.42 5.65
CA SER A 180 -29.13 5.10 6.14
C SER A 180 -30.33 4.20 5.89
N ASN A 181 -31.08 3.85 6.94
CA ASN A 181 -32.26 2.98 6.86
C ASN A 181 -32.02 1.66 6.10
N GLY A 182 -30.89 1.00 6.37
CA GLY A 182 -30.49 -0.27 5.75
C GLY A 182 -29.95 -0.14 4.32
N ARG A 183 -29.92 1.06 3.75
CA ARG A 183 -29.41 1.33 2.41
C ARG A 183 -28.02 1.95 2.47
N LEU A 184 -27.11 1.43 1.66
CA LEU A 184 -25.76 1.97 1.50
C LEU A 184 -25.83 3.31 0.79
N ASN A 185 -25.16 4.32 1.35
CA ASN A 185 -25.15 5.67 0.78
C ASN A 185 -24.33 5.74 -0.53
N HIS A 186 -24.73 6.65 -1.40
CA HIS A 186 -24.14 6.88 -2.74
C HIS A 186 -23.18 8.08 -2.74
N GLY A 187 -22.14 8.00 -1.88
CA GLY A 187 -21.28 9.17 -1.59
C GLY A 187 -20.21 9.47 -2.64
N LEU A 188 -19.89 8.51 -3.51
CA LEU A 188 -18.77 8.62 -4.46
C LEU A 188 -19.18 8.45 -5.93
N ASP A 189 -20.48 8.32 -6.21
CA ASP A 189 -21.02 8.18 -7.58
C ASP A 189 -20.47 9.24 -8.54
N PRO A 190 -20.41 10.55 -8.19
CA PRO A 190 -19.91 11.56 -9.13
C PRO A 190 -18.44 11.35 -9.51
N TRP A 191 -17.58 10.92 -8.58
CA TRP A 191 -16.18 10.60 -8.87
C TRP A 191 -16.05 9.31 -9.69
N ALA A 192 -16.84 8.28 -9.35
CA ALA A 192 -16.87 7.04 -10.13
C ALA A 192 -17.29 7.30 -11.57
N GLU A 193 -18.29 8.16 -11.80
CA GLU A 193 -18.71 8.57 -13.14
C GLU A 193 -17.60 9.30 -13.91
N LYS A 194 -16.85 10.20 -13.27
CA LYS A 194 -15.69 10.84 -13.92
C LYS A 194 -14.60 9.84 -14.29
N VAL A 195 -14.32 8.85 -13.43
CA VAL A 195 -13.36 7.78 -13.75
C VAL A 195 -13.84 6.96 -14.95
N ARG A 196 -15.12 6.55 -14.98
CA ARG A 196 -15.72 5.83 -16.11
C ARG A 196 -15.62 6.63 -17.41
N ALA A 197 -15.93 7.93 -17.34
CA ALA A 197 -15.87 8.83 -18.49
C ALA A 197 -14.44 8.95 -19.04
N VAL A 198 -13.44 9.16 -18.17
CA VAL A 198 -12.03 9.23 -18.59
C VAL A 198 -11.53 7.90 -19.15
N ALA A 199 -11.89 6.77 -18.53
CA ALA A 199 -11.51 5.45 -19.03
C ALA A 199 -12.04 5.20 -20.44
N LYS A 200 -13.31 5.55 -20.68
CA LYS A 200 -13.94 5.48 -22.01
C LYS A 200 -13.28 6.43 -23.01
N GLU A 201 -13.10 7.69 -22.63
CA GLU A 201 -12.51 8.73 -23.48
C GLU A 201 -11.10 8.35 -23.95
N MET A 202 -10.27 7.85 -23.03
CA MET A 202 -8.87 7.54 -23.29
C MET A 202 -8.63 6.11 -23.76
N ASN A 203 -9.69 5.30 -23.91
CA ASN A 203 -9.62 3.88 -24.21
C ASN A 203 -8.66 3.13 -23.27
N VAL A 204 -8.95 3.20 -21.97
CA VAL A 204 -8.17 2.57 -20.90
C VAL A 204 -9.04 1.50 -20.24
N PRO A 205 -8.50 0.29 -19.96
CA PRO A 205 -9.21 -0.71 -19.18
C PRO A 205 -9.72 -0.15 -17.85
N LEU A 206 -10.94 -0.53 -17.48
CA LEU A 206 -11.60 -0.08 -16.26
C LEU A 206 -11.94 -1.26 -15.36
N VAL A 207 -11.55 -1.18 -14.09
CA VAL A 207 -12.15 -1.98 -13.02
C VAL A 207 -13.15 -1.11 -12.27
N ASP A 208 -14.45 -1.38 -12.46
CA ASP A 208 -15.53 -0.67 -11.75
C ASP A 208 -15.68 -1.19 -10.32
N LEU A 209 -14.67 -0.91 -9.50
CA LEU A 209 -14.63 -1.28 -8.09
C LEU A 209 -15.76 -0.62 -7.29
N TYR A 210 -16.22 0.57 -7.64
CA TYR A 210 -17.26 1.28 -6.90
C TYR A 210 -18.58 0.52 -7.02
N ALA A 211 -19.04 0.23 -8.24
CA ALA A 211 -20.29 -0.50 -8.44
C ALA A 211 -20.26 -1.88 -7.77
N ARG A 212 -19.13 -2.60 -7.92
CA ARG A 212 -18.99 -3.96 -7.39
C ARG A 212 -18.86 -4.00 -5.88
N SER A 213 -18.05 -3.11 -5.29
CA SER A 213 -17.90 -3.02 -3.84
C SER A 213 -19.17 -2.48 -3.17
N HIS A 214 -19.88 -1.54 -3.81
CA HIS A 214 -21.16 -1.03 -3.32
C HIS A 214 -22.22 -2.15 -3.27
N ALA A 215 -22.40 -2.90 -4.36
CA ALA A 215 -23.31 -4.04 -4.38
C ALA A 215 -22.94 -5.10 -3.33
N ALA A 216 -21.65 -5.41 -3.20
CA ALA A 216 -21.14 -6.36 -2.22
C ALA A 216 -21.43 -5.92 -0.77
N VAL A 217 -21.11 -4.66 -0.42
CA VAL A 217 -21.35 -4.11 0.92
C VAL A 217 -22.84 -3.97 1.21
N GLN A 218 -23.66 -3.57 0.23
CA GLN A 218 -25.11 -3.55 0.37
C GLN A 218 -25.68 -4.95 0.67
N GLY A 219 -25.10 -6.00 0.07
CA GLY A 219 -25.47 -7.40 0.34
C GLY A 219 -25.08 -7.89 1.73
N LEU A 220 -23.97 -7.41 2.29
CA LEU A 220 -23.59 -7.67 3.69
C LEU A 220 -24.53 -6.94 4.67
N GLY A 221 -24.92 -5.72 4.31
CA GLY A 221 -25.71 -4.85 5.16
C GLY A 221 -24.92 -4.17 6.28
N PRO A 222 -25.57 -3.31 7.08
CA PRO A 222 -24.90 -2.40 8.01
C PRO A 222 -24.02 -3.10 9.04
N VAL A 223 -24.53 -4.13 9.71
CA VAL A 223 -23.85 -4.82 10.81
C VAL A 223 -22.65 -5.63 10.31
N GLU A 224 -22.88 -6.52 9.35
CA GLU A 224 -21.83 -7.42 8.84
C GLU A 224 -20.71 -6.65 8.15
N SER A 225 -21.01 -5.51 7.50
CA SER A 225 -19.99 -4.68 6.87
C SER A 225 -18.97 -4.08 7.85
N LEU A 226 -19.29 -3.99 9.16
CA LEU A 226 -18.39 -3.43 10.17
C LEU A 226 -17.12 -4.26 10.36
N ARG A 227 -17.18 -5.59 10.15
CA ARG A 227 -16.00 -6.48 10.28
C ARG A 227 -14.90 -6.18 9.27
N LEU A 228 -15.22 -5.41 8.23
CA LEU A 228 -14.27 -5.03 7.18
C LEU A 228 -13.35 -3.87 7.62
N ALA A 229 -13.68 -3.15 8.70
CA ALA A 229 -12.92 -2.01 9.19
C ALA A 229 -11.55 -2.41 9.78
N GLU A 230 -10.66 -1.42 9.95
CA GLU A 230 -9.31 -1.62 10.50
C GLU A 230 -9.31 -2.17 11.92
N VAL A 231 -10.28 -1.74 12.71
CA VAL A 231 -10.48 -2.13 14.10
C VAL A 231 -11.95 -2.40 14.36
N ALA A 232 -12.25 -3.08 15.45
CA ALA A 232 -13.62 -3.34 15.88
C ALA A 232 -14.39 -2.01 16.05
N PRO A 233 -15.69 -1.98 15.66
CA PRO A 233 -16.52 -0.80 15.86
C PRO A 233 -16.71 -0.52 17.37
N PRO A 234 -16.77 0.74 17.79
CA PRO A 234 -17.32 1.13 19.08
C PRO A 234 -18.78 0.62 19.25
N GLU A 235 -19.22 0.44 20.50
CA GLU A 235 -20.55 -0.13 20.78
C GLU A 235 -21.68 0.72 20.19
N ASP A 236 -21.58 2.05 20.27
CA ASP A 236 -22.58 2.96 19.72
C ASP A 236 -22.69 2.90 18.19
N VAL A 237 -21.57 2.67 17.49
CA VAL A 237 -21.54 2.37 16.06
C VAL A 237 -22.28 1.06 15.76
N HIS A 238 -22.03 0.02 16.57
CA HIS A 238 -22.67 -1.27 16.39
C HIS A 238 -24.18 -1.20 16.62
N GLU A 239 -24.63 -0.50 17.66
CA GLU A 239 -26.06 -0.27 17.92
C GLU A 239 -26.74 0.53 16.81
N ALA A 240 -26.10 1.58 16.28
CA ALA A 240 -26.62 2.30 15.13
C ALA A 240 -26.76 1.40 13.90
N ALA A 241 -25.79 0.51 13.66
CA ALA A 241 -25.83 -0.43 12.55
C ALA A 241 -26.97 -1.45 12.69
N LYS A 242 -27.27 -1.93 13.91
CA LYS A 242 -28.45 -2.78 14.18
C LYS A 242 -29.76 -2.06 13.82
N ALA A 243 -29.81 -0.75 14.02
CA ALA A 243 -30.93 0.10 13.58
C ALA A 243 -30.90 0.48 12.09
N GLY A 244 -29.96 -0.07 11.31
CA GLY A 244 -29.84 0.17 9.88
C GLY A 244 -29.03 1.41 9.48
N ASN A 245 -28.34 2.06 10.42
CA ASN A 245 -27.74 3.38 10.23
C ASN A 245 -26.26 3.42 10.57
N SER A 246 -25.54 4.38 9.98
CA SER A 246 -24.19 4.74 10.41
C SER A 246 -24.21 5.97 11.30
N LEU A 247 -23.42 5.94 12.38
CA LEU A 247 -23.15 7.15 13.15
C LEU A 247 -22.34 8.16 12.31
N PRO A 248 -22.67 9.46 12.36
CA PRO A 248 -21.83 10.51 11.79
C PRO A 248 -20.38 10.42 12.28
N SER A 249 -19.41 10.55 11.38
CA SER A 249 -17.99 10.43 11.73
C SER A 249 -17.51 11.43 12.80
N SER A 250 -18.19 12.56 12.98
CA SER A 250 -17.91 13.53 14.04
C SER A 250 -18.18 12.99 15.45
N ARG A 251 -19.00 11.94 15.58
CA ARG A 251 -19.32 11.28 16.85
C ARG A 251 -18.45 10.06 17.13
N ILE A 252 -17.64 9.62 16.16
CA ILE A 252 -16.75 8.49 16.32
C ILE A 252 -15.43 9.00 16.90
N ALA A 253 -15.00 8.41 18.02
CA ALA A 253 -13.75 8.76 18.66
C ALA A 253 -12.57 8.53 17.70
N LYS A 254 -11.75 9.57 17.51
CA LYS A 254 -10.51 9.43 16.73
C LYS A 254 -9.46 8.73 17.57
N PRO A 255 -8.59 7.91 16.95
CA PRO A 255 -7.47 7.34 17.66
C PRO A 255 -6.60 8.46 18.23
N VAL A 256 -6.25 8.32 19.51
CA VAL A 256 -5.33 9.22 20.20
C VAL A 256 -3.93 8.92 19.63
N ALA A 257 -3.22 9.96 19.19
CA ALA A 257 -1.86 9.79 18.69
C ALA A 257 -1.01 9.07 19.75
N SER A 258 -0.32 7.99 19.36
CA SER A 258 0.62 7.30 20.24
C SER A 258 1.84 8.18 20.54
N LYS A 259 2.55 7.83 21.63
CA LYS A 259 3.74 8.45 22.26
C LYS A 259 4.68 9.25 21.34
N PRO A 260 5.43 10.24 21.89
CA PRO A 260 6.43 11.00 21.15
C PRO A 260 7.32 10.11 20.29
N ILE A 261 7.50 10.50 19.03
CA ILE A 261 8.34 9.77 18.08
C ILE A 261 9.77 9.80 18.61
N ASP A 262 10.34 8.62 18.85
CA ASP A 262 11.77 8.48 19.13
C ASP A 262 12.54 8.92 17.87
N PRO A 263 13.34 10.00 17.91
CA PRO A 263 14.07 10.49 16.75
C PRO A 263 15.15 9.49 16.28
N THR A 264 15.48 8.49 17.09
CA THR A 264 16.41 7.41 16.76
C THR A 264 15.71 6.09 16.43
N GLY A 265 14.39 6.03 16.61
CA GLY A 265 13.55 4.86 16.34
C GLY A 265 13.04 4.80 14.89
N PRO A 266 12.25 3.76 14.55
CA PRO A 266 11.61 3.67 13.25
C PRO A 266 10.81 4.94 12.94
N GLN A 267 11.04 5.54 11.77
CA GLN A 267 10.25 6.68 11.34
C GLN A 267 8.84 6.22 10.95
N GLY A 268 7.85 6.58 11.76
CA GLY A 268 6.43 6.36 11.50
C GLY A 268 5.75 5.46 12.52
N SER A 269 4.45 5.71 12.74
CA SER A 269 3.56 4.83 13.49
C SER A 269 2.25 4.67 12.71
N PHE A 270 1.69 3.47 12.69
CA PHE A 270 0.35 3.26 12.17
C PHE A 270 -0.65 3.58 13.27
N SER A 271 -1.50 4.58 13.04
CA SER A 271 -2.60 4.91 13.92
C SER A 271 -3.88 4.35 13.30
N TYR A 272 -4.45 3.34 13.94
CA TYR A 272 -5.67 2.69 13.49
C TYR A 272 -6.86 3.25 14.26
N GLY A 273 -7.96 3.49 13.54
CA GLY A 273 -9.20 3.97 14.11
C GLY A 273 -10.39 3.35 13.38
N PHE A 274 -11.53 3.29 14.05
CA PHE A 274 -12.74 2.87 13.36
C PHE A 274 -13.23 4.00 12.45
N ASP A 275 -13.44 3.69 11.17
CA ASP A 275 -14.28 4.45 10.28
C ASP A 275 -14.87 3.57 9.17
N TYR A 276 -15.71 4.17 8.32
CA TYR A 276 -16.40 3.47 7.23
C TYR A 276 -15.61 3.43 5.92
N THR A 277 -14.38 3.93 5.88
CA THR A 277 -13.54 4.02 4.68
C THR A 277 -12.41 2.99 4.73
N HIS A 278 -11.55 3.08 5.73
CA HIS A 278 -10.35 2.25 5.85
C HIS A 278 -10.69 0.81 6.22
N VAL A 279 -9.90 -0.13 5.71
CA VAL A 279 -10.17 -1.56 5.85
C VAL A 279 -9.04 -2.28 6.57
N GLY A 280 -9.43 -3.17 7.49
CA GLY A 280 -8.52 -4.10 8.13
C GLY A 280 -8.22 -5.28 7.21
N ARG A 281 -7.48 -6.28 7.71
CA ARG A 281 -7.09 -7.44 6.90
C ARG A 281 -8.28 -8.14 6.23
N THR A 282 -9.37 -8.35 6.98
CA THR A 282 -10.60 -8.96 6.46
C THR A 282 -11.22 -8.16 5.31
N GLY A 283 -11.24 -6.83 5.42
CA GLY A 283 -11.74 -5.97 4.35
C GLY A 283 -10.77 -5.90 3.17
N ALA A 284 -9.47 -5.84 3.42
CA ALA A 284 -8.43 -5.85 2.39
C ALA A 284 -8.50 -7.12 1.53
N ASP A 285 -8.59 -8.29 2.16
CA ASP A 285 -8.74 -9.58 1.46
C ASP A 285 -10.06 -9.66 0.67
N TYR A 286 -11.15 -9.14 1.25
CA TYR A 286 -12.45 -9.13 0.59
C TYR A 286 -12.46 -8.26 -0.67
N PHE A 287 -11.95 -7.03 -0.58
CA PHE A 287 -11.94 -6.10 -1.70
C PHE A 287 -10.84 -6.42 -2.71
N SER A 288 -9.72 -7.03 -2.30
CA SER A 288 -8.68 -7.47 -3.24
C SER A 288 -9.18 -8.55 -4.19
N ALA A 289 -10.03 -9.46 -3.72
CA ALA A 289 -10.67 -10.47 -4.58
C ALA A 289 -11.59 -9.84 -5.63
N ILE A 290 -12.36 -8.82 -5.23
CA ILE A 290 -13.18 -8.04 -6.18
C ILE A 290 -12.27 -7.37 -7.22
N VAL A 291 -11.17 -6.75 -6.80
CA VAL A 291 -10.22 -6.14 -7.75
C VAL A 291 -9.61 -7.19 -8.69
N ALA A 292 -9.20 -8.35 -8.17
CA ALA A 292 -8.59 -9.42 -8.96
C ALA A 292 -9.54 -9.96 -10.06
N ASP A 293 -10.78 -10.30 -9.70
CA ASP A 293 -11.79 -10.70 -10.69
C ASP A 293 -12.10 -9.59 -11.69
N GLY A 294 -12.10 -8.33 -11.23
CA GLY A 294 -12.34 -7.19 -12.12
C GLY A 294 -11.20 -6.98 -13.11
N LEU A 295 -9.96 -7.13 -12.65
CA LEU A 295 -8.76 -6.93 -13.45
C LEU A 295 -8.64 -7.98 -14.54
N VAL A 296 -8.90 -9.27 -14.27
CA VAL A 296 -8.83 -10.32 -15.31
C VAL A 296 -9.89 -10.12 -16.40
N ARG A 297 -11.05 -9.53 -16.07
CA ARG A 297 -12.08 -9.17 -17.04
C ARG A 297 -11.68 -7.96 -17.87
N ALA A 298 -11.12 -6.93 -17.24
CA ALA A 298 -10.71 -5.70 -17.90
C ALA A 298 -9.43 -5.88 -18.74
N VAL A 299 -8.54 -6.77 -18.32
CA VAL A 299 -7.22 -7.02 -18.93
C VAL A 299 -7.00 -8.54 -19.09
N PRO A 300 -7.56 -9.17 -20.14
CA PRO A 300 -7.43 -10.62 -20.35
C PRO A 300 -5.97 -11.12 -20.46
N ALA A 301 -5.04 -10.23 -20.85
CA ALA A 301 -3.60 -10.51 -20.88
C ALA A 301 -3.00 -10.85 -19.51
N LEU A 302 -3.68 -10.54 -18.41
CA LEU A 302 -3.29 -10.86 -17.02
C LEU A 302 -3.98 -12.11 -16.46
N SER A 303 -4.83 -12.79 -17.22
CA SER A 303 -5.58 -13.97 -16.76
C SER A 303 -4.72 -15.14 -16.28
N ARG A 304 -3.46 -15.21 -16.70
CA ARG A 304 -2.49 -16.22 -16.26
C ARG A 304 -1.63 -15.78 -15.09
N ASP A 305 -1.69 -14.50 -14.73
CA ASP A 305 -0.82 -13.84 -13.75
C ASP A 305 -1.58 -13.53 -12.45
N ILE A 306 -2.91 -13.39 -12.55
CA ILE A 306 -3.81 -13.03 -11.46
C ILE A 306 -4.68 -14.23 -11.08
N LEU A 307 -4.86 -14.44 -9.78
CA LEU A 307 -5.71 -15.45 -9.16
C LEU A 307 -6.96 -14.77 -8.58
N PRO A 308 -8.11 -14.77 -9.29
CA PRO A 308 -9.35 -14.13 -8.83
C PRO A 308 -9.92 -14.73 -7.54
#